data_AF-A0A378WFL5-F1
#
_entry.id   AF-A0A378WFL5-F1
#
_cell.length_a   1.000
_cell.length_b   1.000
_cell.length_c   1.000
_cell.angle_alpha   90.00
_cell.angle_beta   90.00
_cell.angle_gamma   90.00
#
_symmetry.space_group_name_H-M   'P 1'
#
loop_
_entity.id
_entity.type
_entity.pdbx_description
1 polymer ?
#
loop_
_entity_poly.entity_id
_entity_poly.type
_entity_poly.pdbx_seq_one_letter_code
_entity_poly.pdbx_strand_id
1 'polypeptide(L)'
;MDLAHSIHSQLVAAGFTPATHTGINGLTARSDLAELNLDDYPAIQIALGNTTNTTDAEMIETADGRQKYADAIVEGLTAALAAQ
;
A
#
# COMPACT_ATOMS: atom_id res chain seq x y z
N MET A 1 -8.78 -12.58 -4.30
CA MET A 1 -7.72 -12.00 -3.44
C MET A 1 -8.35 -10.82 -2.72
N ASP A 2 -8.15 -10.64 -1.42
CA ASP A 2 -8.72 -9.47 -0.73
C ASP A 2 -8.01 -8.16 -1.14
N LEU A 3 -8.58 -7.01 -0.74
CA LEU A 3 -8.11 -5.68 -1.12
C LEU A 3 -6.65 -5.43 -0.69
N ALA A 4 -6.29 -5.83 0.53
CA ALA A 4 -4.95 -5.64 1.09
C ALA A 4 -3.89 -6.43 0.29
N HIS A 5 -4.15 -7.72 0.05
CA HIS A 5 -3.25 -8.56 -0.72
C HIS A 5 -3.17 -8.10 -2.19
N SER A 6 -4.29 -7.66 -2.78
CA SER A 6 -4.32 -7.14 -4.16
C SER A 6 -3.41 -5.93 -4.36
N ILE A 7 -3.57 -4.92 -3.51
CA ILE A 7 -2.76 -3.71 -3.59
C ILE A 7 -1.30 -4.00 -3.23
N HIS A 8 -1.04 -4.82 -2.20
CA HIS A 8 0.32 -5.23 -1.85
C HIS A 8 1.04 -5.92 -3.02
N SER A 9 0.39 -6.89 -3.67
CA SER A 9 0.97 -7.60 -4.81
C SER A 9 1.32 -6.66 -5.98
N GLN A 10 0.47 -5.65 -6.26
CA GLN A 10 0.76 -4.70 -7.34
C GLN A 10 1.86 -3.70 -6.98
N LEU A 11 1.96 -3.26 -5.72
CA LEU A 11 3.10 -2.47 -5.26
C LEU A 11 4.42 -3.25 -5.43
N VAL A 12 4.44 -4.53 -5.06
CA VAL A 12 5.63 -5.38 -5.25
C VAL A 12 5.92 -5.60 -6.74
N ALA A 13 4.91 -5.83 -7.57
CA ALA A 13 5.08 -5.99 -9.02
C ALA A 13 5.62 -4.72 -9.70
N ALA A 14 5.22 -3.54 -9.21
CA ALA A 14 5.75 -2.24 -9.65
C ALA A 14 7.20 -1.96 -9.17
N GLY A 15 7.78 -2.89 -8.41
CA GLY A 15 9.16 -2.83 -7.93
C GLY A 15 9.34 -2.08 -6.62
N PHE A 16 8.27 -1.85 -5.85
CA PHE A 16 8.40 -1.36 -4.48
C PHE A 16 8.81 -2.49 -3.53
N THR A 17 9.60 -2.16 -2.53
CA THR A 17 10.08 -3.13 -1.53
C THR A 17 9.10 -3.18 -0.35
N PRO A 18 8.62 -4.36 0.07
CA PRO A 18 7.88 -4.48 1.32
C PRO A 18 8.68 -3.91 2.49
N ALA A 19 7.98 -3.30 3.46
CA ALA A 19 8.65 -2.69 4.61
C ALA A 19 9.58 -3.70 5.32
N THR A 20 10.82 -3.29 5.57
CA THR A 20 11.86 -4.12 6.21
C THR A 20 11.93 -3.96 7.73
N HIS A 21 11.12 -3.05 8.30
CA HIS A 21 11.20 -2.63 9.70
C HIS A 21 9.88 -2.80 10.48
N THR A 22 8.79 -3.18 9.81
CA THR A 22 7.47 -3.38 10.43
C THR A 22 6.63 -4.33 9.59
N GLY A 23 5.64 -4.96 10.23
CA GLY A 23 4.75 -5.93 9.60
C GLY A 23 5.43 -7.24 9.23
N ILE A 24 4.70 -8.08 8.49
CA ILE A 24 5.18 -9.34 7.93
C ILE A 24 4.97 -9.27 6.42
N ASN A 25 6.05 -9.26 5.64
CA ASN A 25 6.01 -9.10 4.18
C ASN A 25 5.13 -7.92 3.75
N GLY A 26 5.34 -6.73 4.33
CA GLY A 26 4.60 -5.52 3.96
C GLY A 26 3.14 -5.46 4.42
N LEU A 27 2.64 -6.47 5.13
CA LEU A 27 1.29 -6.51 5.68
C LEU A 27 1.30 -6.44 7.20
N THR A 28 0.44 -5.58 7.76
CA THR A 28 0.32 -5.38 9.20
C THR A 28 -1.15 -5.43 9.59
N ALA A 29 -1.61 -6.58 10.10
CA ALA A 29 -2.91 -6.67 10.77
C ALA A 29 -2.82 -5.98 12.13
N ARG A 30 -3.74 -5.04 12.40
CA ARG A 30 -3.74 -4.23 13.62
C ARG A 30 -5.15 -3.78 13.98
N SER A 31 -5.39 -3.52 15.26
CA SER A 31 -6.71 -3.19 15.82
C SER A 31 -6.76 -1.84 16.54
N ASP A 32 -5.71 -1.03 16.41
CA ASP A 32 -5.55 0.27 17.06
C ASP A 32 -5.87 1.46 16.13
N LEU A 33 -6.35 1.20 14.91
CA LEU A 33 -6.79 2.22 13.96
C LEU A 33 -8.32 2.33 13.97
N ALA A 34 -8.84 3.39 14.59
CA ALA A 34 -10.27 3.60 14.75
C ALA A 34 -11.04 3.61 13.41
N GLU A 35 -10.46 4.21 12.37
CA GLU A 35 -11.03 4.24 11.01
C GLU A 35 -11.27 2.81 10.50
N LEU A 36 -10.23 1.97 10.44
CA LEU A 36 -10.36 0.59 9.96
C LEU A 36 -11.27 -0.27 10.84
N ASN A 37 -11.38 0.02 12.13
CA ASN A 37 -12.25 -0.71 13.05
C ASN A 37 -13.74 -0.36 12.86
N LEU A 38 -14.06 0.79 12.27
CA LEU A 38 -15.43 1.30 12.13
C LEU A 38 -15.97 1.19 10.70
N ASP A 39 -15.14 0.80 9.72
CA ASP A 39 -15.56 0.68 8.34
C ASP A 39 -16.41 -0.57 8.10
N ASP A 40 -17.62 -0.37 7.56
CA ASP A 40 -18.54 -1.44 7.14
C ASP A 40 -18.21 -2.02 5.73
N TYR A 41 -17.18 -1.49 5.07
CA TYR A 41 -16.74 -1.87 3.73
C TYR A 41 -15.27 -2.28 3.74
N PRO A 42 -14.77 -3.05 2.73
CA PRO A 42 -13.35 -3.36 2.63
C PRO A 42 -12.49 -2.09 2.63
N ALA A 43 -11.66 -1.93 3.66
CA ALA A 43 -10.82 -0.76 3.85
C ALA A 43 -9.38 -1.18 4.20
N ILE A 44 -8.41 -0.37 3.77
CA ILE A 44 -6.99 -0.52 4.11
C ILE A 44 -6.36 0.85 4.31
N GLN A 45 -5.34 0.91 5.16
CA GLN A 45 -4.43 2.05 5.26
C GLN A 45 -3.07 1.66 4.67
N ILE A 46 -2.55 2.48 3.75
CA ILE A 46 -1.28 2.20 3.07
C ILE A 46 -0.22 3.19 3.56
N ALA A 47 0.86 2.67 4.16
CA ALA A 47 2.07 3.43 4.43
C ALA A 47 3.05 3.24 3.27
N LEU A 48 3.18 4.25 2.39
CA LEU A 48 3.90 4.14 1.11
C LEU A 48 5.44 4.17 1.23
N GLY A 49 5.96 4.59 2.37
CA GLY A 49 7.40 4.66 2.63
C GLY A 49 7.70 5.31 3.96
N ASN A 50 8.96 5.25 4.38
CA ASN A 50 9.48 5.93 5.55
C ASN A 50 10.18 7.23 5.13
N THR A 51 9.60 8.39 5.44
CA THR A 51 10.18 9.70 5.06
C THR A 51 11.54 10.01 5.70
N THR A 52 11.96 9.26 6.72
CA THR A 52 13.33 9.34 7.27
C THR A 52 14.35 8.51 6.49
N ASN A 53 13.89 7.62 5.61
CA ASN A 53 14.73 6.93 4.64
C ASN A 53 14.86 7.80 3.38
N THR A 54 16.09 8.07 2.95
CA THR A 54 16.36 8.98 1.83
C THR A 54 15.74 8.51 0.52
N THR A 55 15.77 7.20 0.23
CA THR A 55 15.21 6.63 -0.99
C THR A 55 13.70 6.78 -1.04
N ASP A 56 13.02 6.47 0.06
CA ASP A 56 11.56 6.63 0.15
C ASP A 56 11.16 8.11 0.10
N ALA A 57 11.92 8.99 0.77
CA ALA A 57 11.67 10.44 0.76
C ALA A 57 11.76 11.01 -0.66
N GLU A 58 12.81 10.67 -1.43
CA GLU A 58 12.96 11.10 -2.83
C GLU A 58 11.77 10.67 -3.71
N MET A 59 11.28 9.44 -3.51
CA MET A 59 10.10 8.94 -4.22
C MET A 59 8.82 9.69 -3.85
N ILE A 60 8.64 10.04 -2.57
CA ILE A 60 7.45 10.75 -2.08
C ILE A 60 7.46 12.23 -2.52
N GLU A 61 8.64 12.86 -2.57
CA GLU A 61 8.80 14.28 -2.89
C GLU A 61 8.65 14.58 -4.39
N THR A 62 8.99 13.62 -5.25
CA THR A 62 8.93 13.81 -6.71
C THR A 62 7.54 13.54 -7.28
N ALA A 63 7.19 14.24 -8.36
CA ALA A 63 5.93 14.00 -9.07
C ALA A 63 5.89 12.59 -9.69
N ASP A 64 7.00 12.16 -10.30
CA ASP A 64 7.12 10.85 -10.94
C ASP A 64 7.01 9.71 -9.92
N GLY A 65 7.63 9.85 -8.73
CA GLY A 65 7.51 8.85 -7.68
C GLY A 65 6.10 8.74 -7.13
N ARG A 66 5.41 9.86 -6.88
CA ARG A 66 3.99 9.86 -6.50
C ARG A 66 3.09 9.25 -7.58
N GLN A 67 3.35 9.53 -8.85
CA GLN A 67 2.60 8.93 -9.95
C GLN A 67 2.80 7.41 -9.98
N LYS A 68 4.03 6.93 -9.80
CA LYS A 68 4.33 5.49 -9.74
C LYS A 68 3.59 4.77 -8.61
N TYR A 69 3.48 5.39 -7.42
CA TYR A 69 2.66 4.84 -6.34
C TYR A 69 1.17 4.79 -6.73
N ALA A 70 0.64 5.89 -7.28
CA ALA A 70 -0.75 5.98 -7.68
C ALA A 70 -1.14 4.91 -8.72
N ASP A 71 -0.29 4.70 -9.73
CA ASP A 71 -0.51 3.70 -10.77
C ASP A 71 -0.62 2.29 -10.18
N ALA A 72 0.32 1.90 -9.32
CA ALA A 72 0.32 0.59 -8.67
C ALA A 72 -0.90 0.38 -7.74
N ILE A 73 -1.34 1.44 -7.05
CA ILE A 73 -2.54 1.38 -6.20
C ILE A 73 -3.79 1.18 -7.05
N VAL A 74 -3.92 1.92 -8.16
CA VAL A 74 -5.08 1.83 -9.08
C VAL A 74 -5.13 0.45 -9.74
N GLU A 75 -4.00 -0.11 -10.15
CA GLU A 75 -3.93 -1.48 -10.68
C GLU A 75 -4.39 -2.50 -9.62
N GLY A 76 -3.92 -2.36 -8.38
CA GLY A 76 -4.30 -3.25 -7.28
C GLY A 76 -5.77 -3.16 -6.91
N LEU A 77 -6.32 -1.95 -6.88
CA LEU A 77 -7.74 -1.70 -6.66
C LEU A 77 -8.59 -2.30 -7.79
N THR A 78 -8.21 -2.06 -9.05
CA THR A 78 -8.92 -2.60 -10.22
C THR A 78 -8.94 -4.12 -10.21
N ALA A 79 -7.81 -4.75 -9.87
CA ALA A 79 -7.72 -6.20 -9.73
C ALA A 79 -8.59 -6.75 -8.59
N ALA A 80 -8.67 -6.04 -7.46
CA ALA A 80 -9.53 -6.44 -6.34
C ALA A 80 -11.01 -6.36 -6.71
N LEU A 81 -11.43 -5.26 -7.36
CA LEU A 81 -12.81 -5.05 -7.81
C LEU A 81 -13.24 -6.07 -8.87
N ALA A 82 -12.35 -6.43 -9.79
CA ALA A 82 -12.63 -7.45 -10.81
C ALA A 82 -12.76 -8.88 -10.26
N ALA A 83 -12.30 -9.11 -9.02
CA ALA A 83 -12.35 -10.40 -8.35
C ALA A 83 -13.53 -10.56 -7.36
N GLN A 84 -14.39 -9.54 -7.24
CA GLN A 84 -15.65 -9.57 -6.50
C GLN A 84 -16.78 -10.16 -7.36
#